data_AF-A0A4Z1JC18-F1
#
_entry.id   AF-A0A4Z1JC18-F1
#
_cell.length_a   1.000
_cell.length_b   1.000
_cell.length_c   1.000
_cell.angle_alpha   90.00
_cell.angle_beta   90.00
_cell.angle_gamma   90.00
#
_symmetry.space_group_name_H-M   'P 1'
#
loop_
_entity.id
_entity.type
_entity.pdbx_description
1 polymer ?
#
loop_
_entity_poly.entity_id
_entity_poly.type
_entity_poly.pdbx_seq_one_letter_code
_entity_poly.pdbx_strand_id
1 'polypeptide(L)'
;MFRAIDYVGGHLSTFLYASSILKQRPTSFVRSNCLRNTLAINDVESFLAEYQLITDTKIAQQLTSVTVLSRGEEPWPMANYIDYGSSKPFLRQFGGLLSRKPFMKWFYALFFRLAIPYNSDLNMSATVIFSPLTLTIIFWLIAHLRSIGYPSHWMSEALLNSLKNKVYTTARPPRHSPNPVTEVKREHAEKHLCNLPFIQEMGTLARLFGPLLPFSLPSLPGISKENTIFKYKFHLTNVRLKQTHSMRMFNLALVFYNCDILKEMWKDLGSYIFKGFEKTT
;
A
#
# COMPACT_ATOMS: atom_id res chain seq x y z
N MET A 1 18.92 -3.50 -11.72
CA MET A 1 17.76 -4.37 -12.00
C MET A 1 16.87 -4.36 -10.76
N PHE A 2 15.73 -3.67 -10.78
CA PHE A 2 14.79 -3.64 -9.65
C PHE A 2 13.74 -4.73 -9.85
N ARG A 3 13.83 -5.84 -9.11
CA ARG A 3 12.73 -6.80 -9.05
C ARG A 3 11.68 -6.23 -8.12
N ALA A 4 10.70 -5.52 -8.65
CA ALA A 4 9.53 -5.18 -7.85
C ALA A 4 8.65 -6.40 -7.74
N ILE A 5 8.21 -6.70 -6.52
CA ILE A 5 7.61 -7.98 -6.22
C ILE A 5 6.18 -7.77 -5.78
N ASP A 6 5.27 -8.50 -6.41
CA ASP A 6 3.83 -8.43 -6.21
C ASP A 6 3.39 -8.80 -4.78
N TYR A 7 4.26 -9.43 -3.98
CA TYR A 7 4.03 -9.66 -2.55
C TYR A 7 4.54 -8.55 -1.61
N VAL A 8 5.17 -7.46 -2.10
CA VAL A 8 5.58 -6.28 -1.29
C VAL A 8 4.89 -4.99 -1.72
N GLY A 9 3.72 -5.09 -2.35
CA GLY A 9 2.88 -3.94 -2.66
C GLY A 9 2.74 -3.55 -4.13
N GLY A 10 3.04 -4.49 -5.03
CA GLY A 10 2.85 -4.31 -6.48
C GLY A 10 3.79 -3.25 -7.09
N HIS A 11 3.38 -2.66 -8.22
CA HIS A 11 4.21 -1.73 -8.99
C HIS A 11 4.27 -0.31 -8.42
N LEU A 12 3.46 0.05 -7.43
CA LEU A 12 3.45 1.42 -6.91
C LEU A 12 4.80 1.84 -6.34
N SER A 13 5.47 0.97 -5.58
CA SER A 13 6.84 1.22 -5.10
C SER A 13 7.83 1.38 -6.26
N THR A 14 7.68 0.59 -7.33
CA THR A 14 8.47 0.73 -8.56
C THR A 14 8.29 2.12 -9.17
N PHE A 15 7.04 2.56 -9.27
CA PHE A 15 6.68 3.83 -9.91
C PHE A 15 6.98 5.05 -9.05
N LEU A 16 7.14 4.89 -7.73
CA LEU A 16 7.50 6.00 -6.85
C LEU A 16 9.01 6.10 -6.66
N TYR A 17 9.71 4.98 -6.48
CA TYR A 17 11.13 4.96 -6.13
C TYR A 17 12.06 4.71 -7.32
N ALA A 18 11.70 3.79 -8.22
CA ALA A 18 12.60 3.37 -9.29
C ALA A 18 12.41 4.18 -10.57
N SER A 19 11.18 4.57 -10.92
CA SER A 19 10.95 5.41 -12.11
C SER A 19 11.42 6.86 -11.91
N SER A 20 11.39 7.37 -10.67
CA SER A 20 11.78 8.75 -10.35
C SER A 20 13.27 9.02 -10.55
N ILE A 21 14.11 7.98 -10.52
CA ILE A 21 15.55 8.07 -10.81
C ILE A 21 15.89 7.84 -12.30
N LEU A 22 14.91 7.52 -13.14
CA LEU A 22 15.16 7.31 -14.56
C LEU A 22 15.54 8.62 -15.24
N LYS A 23 16.56 8.56 -16.11
CA LYS A 23 16.86 9.65 -17.03
C LYS A 23 15.71 9.76 -18.05
N GLN A 24 15.39 10.97 -18.49
CA GLN A 24 14.35 11.23 -19.50
C GLN A 24 14.79 10.85 -20.93
N ARG A 25 15.28 9.61 -21.10
CA ARG A 25 15.82 9.06 -22.34
C ARG A 25 15.10 7.75 -22.69
N PRO A 26 14.88 7.44 -23.98
CA PRO A 26 14.22 6.19 -24.39
C PRO A 26 14.91 4.91 -23.90
N THR A 27 16.23 4.96 -23.71
CA THR A 27 17.04 3.84 -23.22
C THR A 27 17.01 3.65 -21.70
N SER A 28 16.32 4.52 -20.96
CA SER A 28 16.22 4.46 -19.51
C SER A 28 14.85 3.94 -19.09
N PHE A 29 14.81 2.70 -18.59
CA PHE A 29 13.58 2.05 -18.16
C PHE A 29 13.81 1.22 -16.89
N VAL A 30 12.72 0.96 -16.16
CA VAL A 30 12.66 -0.03 -15.08
C VAL A 30 11.92 -1.26 -15.60
N ARG A 31 12.41 -2.43 -15.23
CA ARG A 31 11.82 -3.71 -15.60
C ARG A 31 11.24 -4.41 -14.38
N SER A 32 10.03 -4.95 -14.46
CA SER A 32 9.39 -5.69 -13.38
C SER A 32 8.49 -6.80 -13.94
N ASN A 33 8.22 -7.84 -13.16
CA ASN A 33 7.29 -8.91 -13.48
C ASN A 33 6.42 -9.26 -12.27
N CYS A 34 5.34 -10.01 -12.49
CA CYS A 34 4.58 -10.65 -11.43
C CYS A 34 5.26 -11.99 -11.11
N LEU A 35 5.53 -12.28 -9.84
CA LEU A 35 6.23 -13.52 -9.45
C LEU A 35 5.27 -14.55 -8.84
N ARG A 36 4.31 -14.10 -8.04
CA ARG A 36 3.44 -15.01 -7.28
C ARG A 36 2.09 -15.24 -7.94
N ASN A 37 1.48 -14.19 -8.48
CA ASN A 37 0.08 -14.23 -8.92
C ASN A 37 -0.06 -14.31 -10.46
N THR A 38 0.94 -14.85 -11.16
CA THR A 38 1.00 -14.90 -12.64
C THR A 38 -0.14 -15.68 -13.27
N LEU A 39 -0.68 -16.68 -12.57
CA LEU A 39 -1.81 -17.49 -13.04
C LEU A 39 -3.17 -16.83 -12.79
N ALA A 40 -3.24 -15.87 -11.86
CA ALA A 40 -4.48 -15.17 -11.52
C ALA A 40 -4.62 -13.86 -12.30
N ILE A 41 -3.51 -13.25 -12.70
CA ILE A 41 -3.47 -11.94 -13.34
C ILE A 41 -3.04 -12.10 -14.79
N ASN A 42 -3.94 -11.75 -15.71
CA ASN A 42 -3.78 -12.02 -17.14
C ASN A 42 -2.99 -10.93 -17.88
N ASP A 43 -2.95 -9.71 -17.36
CA ASP A 43 -2.38 -8.56 -18.07
C ASP A 43 -1.99 -7.42 -17.12
N VAL A 44 -1.29 -6.42 -17.66
CA VAL A 44 -0.76 -5.28 -16.91
C VAL A 44 -1.88 -4.44 -16.29
N GLU A 45 -2.98 -4.20 -17.01
CA GLU A 45 -4.12 -3.44 -16.51
C GLU A 45 -4.81 -4.14 -15.35
N SER A 46 -5.02 -5.45 -15.46
CA SER A 46 -5.53 -6.30 -14.39
C SER A 46 -4.62 -6.25 -13.15
N PHE A 47 -3.31 -6.25 -13.35
CA PHE A 47 -2.34 -6.09 -12.25
C PHE A 47 -2.46 -4.72 -11.58
N LEU A 48 -2.47 -3.65 -12.36
CA LEU A 48 -2.58 -2.27 -11.87
C LEU A 48 -3.92 -2.00 -11.19
N ALA A 49 -5.00 -2.61 -11.68
CA ALA A 49 -6.32 -2.53 -11.09
C ALA A 49 -6.34 -3.20 -9.71
N GLU A 50 -5.75 -4.39 -9.57
CA GLU A 50 -5.72 -5.13 -8.31
C GLU A 50 -4.90 -4.42 -7.22
N TYR A 51 -3.72 -3.91 -7.56
CA TYR A 51 -2.82 -3.37 -6.55
C TYR A 51 -2.92 -1.85 -6.35
N GLN A 52 -3.21 -1.09 -7.41
CA GLN A 52 -3.19 0.38 -7.39
C GLN A 52 -4.54 1.03 -7.75
N LEU A 53 -5.55 0.23 -8.10
CA LEU A 53 -6.85 0.73 -8.58
C LEU A 53 -6.71 1.63 -9.81
N ILE A 54 -5.72 1.33 -10.66
CA ILE A 54 -5.46 2.01 -11.92
C ILE A 54 -6.01 1.15 -13.05
N THR A 55 -6.92 1.71 -13.85
CA THR A 55 -7.74 0.91 -14.75
C THR A 55 -7.19 0.76 -16.17
N ASP A 56 -6.21 1.58 -16.51
CA ASP A 56 -5.60 1.63 -17.84
C ASP A 56 -4.30 2.43 -17.80
N THR A 57 -3.51 2.30 -18.87
CA THR A 57 -2.22 2.98 -19.01
C THR A 57 -2.33 4.50 -19.05
N LYS A 58 -3.46 5.07 -19.49
CA LYS A 58 -3.68 6.51 -19.48
C LYS A 58 -3.80 7.00 -18.04
N ILE A 59 -4.62 6.36 -17.21
CA ILE A 59 -4.70 6.68 -15.78
C ILE A 59 -3.35 6.45 -15.10
N ALA A 60 -2.64 5.38 -15.44
CA ALA A 60 -1.28 5.12 -14.92
C ALA A 60 -0.36 6.31 -15.20
N GLN A 61 -0.29 6.74 -16.47
CA GLN A 61 0.47 7.91 -16.88
C GLN A 61 0.07 9.17 -16.10
N GLN A 62 -1.23 9.41 -15.93
CA GLN A 62 -1.73 10.60 -15.24
C GLN A 62 -1.42 10.63 -13.74
N LEU A 63 -1.28 9.48 -13.10
CA LEU A 63 -1.07 9.37 -11.65
C LEU A 63 0.39 9.13 -11.26
N THR A 64 1.21 8.58 -12.16
CA THR A 64 2.58 8.16 -11.85
C THR A 64 3.65 8.71 -12.81
N SER A 65 3.23 9.34 -13.91
CA SER A 65 4.10 9.73 -15.02
C SER A 65 4.97 8.58 -15.55
N VAL A 66 4.45 7.34 -15.50
CA VAL A 66 5.06 6.14 -16.08
C VAL A 66 4.31 5.69 -17.34
N THR A 67 5.04 5.20 -18.33
CA THR A 67 4.51 4.58 -19.55
C THR A 67 4.98 3.13 -19.66
N VAL A 68 4.09 2.24 -20.10
CA VAL A 68 4.44 0.86 -20.46
C VAL A 68 5.14 0.87 -21.82
N LEU A 69 6.39 0.41 -21.88
CA LEU A 69 7.21 0.36 -23.09
C LEU A 69 7.12 -0.99 -23.79
N SER A 70 7.12 -2.06 -23.01
CA SER A 70 6.98 -3.44 -23.50
C SER A 70 6.10 -4.22 -22.54
N ARG A 71 5.39 -5.21 -23.08
CA ARG A 71 4.58 -6.15 -22.33
C ARG A 71 5.19 -7.52 -22.45
N GLY A 72 4.94 -8.37 -21.46
CA GLY A 72 5.31 -9.77 -21.57
C GLY A 72 4.48 -10.47 -22.66
N GLU A 73 5.05 -11.54 -23.19
CA GLU A 73 4.45 -12.34 -24.27
C GLU A 73 3.66 -13.54 -23.71
N GLU A 74 2.78 -14.09 -24.53
CA GLU A 74 2.02 -15.33 -24.27
C GLU A 74 2.96 -16.54 -24.06
N PRO A 75 2.53 -17.59 -23.33
CA PRO A 75 1.20 -17.80 -22.76
C PRO A 75 0.98 -17.12 -21.39
N TRP A 76 2.04 -16.58 -20.77
CA TRP A 76 1.98 -16.01 -19.42
C TRP A 76 2.62 -14.61 -19.41
N PRO A 77 1.93 -13.61 -19.97
CA PRO A 77 2.49 -12.26 -20.13
C PRO A 77 2.92 -11.62 -18.81
N MET A 78 2.27 -11.96 -17.70
CA MET A 78 2.62 -11.43 -16.37
C MET A 78 3.83 -12.11 -15.72
N ALA A 79 4.20 -13.32 -16.13
CA ALA A 79 5.43 -13.99 -15.70
C ALA A 79 6.68 -13.39 -16.37
N ASN A 80 6.48 -12.90 -17.60
CA ASN A 80 7.48 -12.20 -18.38
C ASN A 80 7.73 -10.78 -17.85
N TYR A 81 8.85 -10.21 -18.27
CA TYR A 81 9.23 -8.86 -17.89
C TYR A 81 8.43 -7.79 -18.63
N ILE A 82 8.00 -6.78 -17.87
CA ILE A 82 7.34 -5.57 -18.35
C ILE A 82 8.31 -4.41 -18.18
N ASP A 83 8.55 -3.65 -19.24
CA ASP A 83 9.38 -2.45 -19.20
C ASP A 83 8.54 -1.19 -19.02
N TYR A 84 8.96 -0.37 -18.07
CA TYR A 84 8.33 0.88 -17.69
C TYR A 84 9.32 2.04 -17.90
N GLY A 85 8.91 3.05 -18.66
CA GLY A 85 9.67 4.26 -18.91
C GLY A 85 9.04 5.49 -18.28
N SER A 86 9.78 6.59 -18.24
CA SER A 86 9.21 7.89 -17.87
C SER A 86 8.33 8.44 -18.99
N SER A 87 7.12 8.86 -18.64
CA SER A 87 6.22 9.59 -19.54
C SER A 87 6.78 10.99 -19.80
N LYS A 88 6.60 11.49 -21.03
CA LYS A 88 6.95 12.86 -21.43
C LYS A 88 5.69 13.66 -21.78
N PRO A 89 5.55 14.90 -21.28
CA PRO A 89 6.36 15.51 -20.23
C PRO A 89 6.12 14.84 -18.87
N PHE A 90 7.13 14.87 -17.99
CA PHE A 90 7.01 14.34 -16.62
C PHE A 90 6.08 15.21 -15.76
N LEU A 91 6.32 16.53 -15.79
CA LEU A 91 5.42 17.53 -15.23
C LEU A 91 4.28 17.75 -16.22
N ARG A 92 3.04 17.54 -15.75
CA ARG A 92 1.86 17.64 -16.60
C ARG A 92 1.21 19.01 -16.45
N GLN A 93 0.67 19.49 -17.55
CA GLN A 93 -0.29 20.60 -17.51
C GLN A 93 -1.59 20.12 -16.86
N PHE A 94 -2.33 21.05 -16.26
CA PHE A 94 -3.53 20.73 -15.48
C PHE A 94 -4.57 19.91 -16.27
N GLY A 95 -4.79 20.21 -17.56
CA GLY A 95 -5.70 19.43 -18.42
C GLY A 95 -5.24 18.00 -18.72
N GLY A 96 -3.96 17.69 -18.48
CA GLY A 96 -3.41 16.34 -18.60
C GLY A 96 -3.51 15.51 -17.33
N LEU A 97 -3.98 16.08 -16.21
CA LEU A 97 -4.20 15.38 -14.94
C LEU A 97 -5.59 14.76 -14.87
N LEU A 98 -5.82 13.86 -13.91
CA LEU A 98 -7.19 13.52 -13.53
C LEU A 98 -7.89 14.74 -12.96
N SER A 99 -9.17 14.90 -13.29
CA SER A 99 -10.00 15.91 -12.63
C SER A 99 -10.19 15.57 -11.14
N ARG A 100 -10.59 16.56 -10.34
CA ARG A 100 -10.65 16.42 -8.87
C ARG A 100 -11.50 15.24 -8.41
N LYS A 101 -12.71 15.07 -8.96
CA LYS A 101 -13.65 14.01 -8.54
C LYS A 101 -13.05 12.59 -8.69
N PRO A 102 -12.57 12.16 -9.89
CA PRO A 102 -11.94 10.85 -10.05
C PRO A 102 -10.64 10.72 -9.26
N PHE A 103 -9.86 11.80 -9.12
CA PHE A 103 -8.67 11.82 -8.26
C PHE A 103 -9.01 11.49 -6.80
N MET A 104 -10.00 12.16 -6.21
CA MET A 104 -10.39 11.94 -4.81
C MET A 104 -10.96 10.54 -4.60
N LYS A 105 -11.80 10.06 -5.54
CA LYS A 105 -12.32 8.68 -5.53
C LYS A 105 -11.16 7.68 -5.48
N TRP A 106 -10.19 7.81 -6.39
CA TRP A 106 -9.04 6.93 -6.47
C TRP A 106 -8.17 6.99 -5.20
N PHE A 107 -7.84 8.19 -4.72
CA PHE A 107 -7.00 8.36 -3.54
C PHE A 107 -7.60 7.70 -2.30
N TYR A 108 -8.90 7.92 -2.05
CA TYR A 108 -9.59 7.29 -0.93
C TYR A 108 -9.71 5.77 -1.08
N ALA A 109 -9.99 5.29 -2.28
CA ALA A 109 -10.04 3.86 -2.55
C ALA A 109 -8.67 3.20 -2.33
N LEU A 110 -7.59 3.86 -2.79
CA LEU A 110 -6.22 3.39 -2.59
C LEU A 110 -5.83 3.41 -1.11
N PHE A 111 -6.21 4.44 -0.36
CA PHE A 111 -6.03 4.48 1.09
C PHE A 111 -6.61 3.23 1.76
N PHE A 112 -7.86 2.87 1.47
CA PHE A 112 -8.45 1.66 2.03
C PHE A 112 -7.81 0.36 1.52
N ARG A 113 -7.37 0.33 0.25
CA ARG A 113 -6.62 -0.81 -0.30
C ARG A 113 -5.27 -1.03 0.40
N LEU A 114 -4.64 0.05 0.88
CA LEU A 114 -3.41 0.01 1.66
C LEU A 114 -3.66 -0.22 3.16
N ALA A 115 -4.85 0.10 3.68
CA ALA A 115 -5.17 -0.01 5.11
C ALA A 115 -5.78 -1.37 5.49
N ILE A 116 -6.64 -1.92 4.61
CA ILE A 116 -7.50 -3.06 4.94
C ILE A 116 -7.09 -4.27 4.09
N PRO A 117 -6.80 -5.42 4.72
CA PRO A 117 -6.55 -6.65 3.97
C PRO A 117 -7.80 -7.10 3.23
N TYR A 118 -7.61 -7.69 2.07
CA TYR A 118 -8.71 -8.25 1.31
C TYR A 118 -9.24 -9.54 1.94
N ASN A 119 -10.56 -9.73 1.90
CA ASN A 119 -11.19 -11.00 2.28
C ASN A 119 -10.73 -12.09 1.31
N SER A 120 -9.74 -12.87 1.74
CA SER A 120 -9.13 -13.94 0.96
C SER A 120 -9.38 -15.27 1.65
N ASP A 121 -9.67 -16.32 0.90
CA ASP A 121 -9.72 -17.66 1.45
C ASP A 121 -8.31 -18.14 1.80
N LEU A 122 -8.00 -18.10 3.09
CA LEU A 122 -6.68 -18.48 3.61
C LEU A 122 -6.41 -19.99 3.48
N ASN A 123 -7.43 -20.81 3.23
CA ASN A 123 -7.27 -22.25 2.99
C ASN A 123 -6.63 -22.54 1.63
N MET A 124 -6.69 -21.60 0.68
CA MET A 124 -6.08 -21.70 -0.64
C MET A 124 -4.87 -20.78 -0.76
N SER A 125 -3.83 -21.02 0.04
CA SER A 125 -2.64 -20.14 0.14
C SER A 125 -1.92 -19.84 -1.19
N ALA A 126 -2.07 -20.74 -2.17
CA ALA A 126 -1.49 -20.59 -3.51
C ALA A 126 -2.18 -19.52 -4.37
N THR A 127 -3.44 -19.16 -4.08
CA THR A 127 -4.24 -18.22 -4.88
C THR A 127 -4.50 -16.88 -4.18
N VAL A 128 -4.13 -16.75 -2.90
CA VAL A 128 -4.34 -15.51 -2.13
C VAL A 128 -3.51 -14.37 -2.71
N ILE A 129 -4.11 -13.28 -3.15
CA ILE A 129 -3.38 -12.06 -3.54
C ILE A 129 -3.20 -11.17 -2.30
N PHE A 130 -1.96 -11.01 -1.84
CA PHE A 130 -1.68 -10.21 -0.65
C PHE A 130 -1.84 -8.71 -0.90
N SER A 131 -2.49 -8.03 0.04
CA SER A 131 -2.57 -6.57 0.03
C SER A 131 -1.23 -5.96 0.50
N PRO A 132 -0.80 -4.80 -0.05
CA PRO A 132 0.46 -4.14 0.31
C PRO A 132 0.58 -3.77 1.80
N LEU A 133 -0.55 -3.52 2.47
CA LEU A 133 -0.69 -3.16 3.89
C LEU A 133 0.34 -2.15 4.41
N THR A 134 0.64 -1.12 3.63
CA THR A 134 1.70 -0.14 3.96
C THR A 134 1.20 1.29 3.75
N LEU A 135 0.72 1.93 4.81
CA LEU A 135 0.20 3.30 4.77
C LEU A 135 1.27 4.38 4.52
N THR A 136 2.55 4.07 4.78
CA THR A 136 3.67 5.00 4.52
C THR A 136 3.78 5.39 3.04
N ILE A 137 3.34 4.52 2.13
CA ILE A 137 3.35 4.77 0.68
C ILE A 137 2.52 6.01 0.31
N ILE A 138 1.48 6.34 1.08
CA ILE A 138 0.62 7.51 0.81
C ILE A 138 1.43 8.81 0.85
N PHE A 139 2.41 8.93 1.75
CA PHE A 139 3.21 10.14 1.88
C PHE A 139 4.18 10.32 0.72
N TRP A 140 4.80 9.23 0.28
CA TRP A 140 5.61 9.20 -0.93
C TRP A 140 4.78 9.50 -2.18
N LEU A 141 3.56 8.97 -2.23
CA LEU A 141 2.62 9.24 -3.29
C LEU A 141 2.23 10.72 -3.33
N ILE A 142 1.95 11.36 -2.19
CA ILE A 142 1.66 12.81 -2.13
C ILE A 142 2.83 13.63 -2.67
N ALA A 143 4.06 13.32 -2.25
CA ALA A 143 5.26 14.00 -2.75
C ALA A 143 5.42 13.84 -4.28
N HIS A 144 5.15 12.63 -4.78
CA HIS A 144 5.19 12.33 -6.22
C HIS A 144 4.08 13.06 -7.00
N LEU A 145 2.83 13.00 -6.53
CA LEU A 145 1.70 13.68 -7.16
C LEU A 145 1.95 15.19 -7.28
N ARG A 146 2.59 15.79 -6.27
CA ARG A 146 3.04 17.19 -6.36
C ARG A 146 4.06 17.40 -7.47
N SER A 147 5.06 16.52 -7.59
CA SER A 147 6.14 16.68 -8.57
C SER A 147 5.66 16.54 -10.02
N ILE A 148 4.58 15.78 -10.25
CA ILE A 148 3.96 15.64 -11.58
C ILE A 148 2.88 16.70 -11.87
N GLY A 149 2.53 17.55 -10.89
CA GLY A 149 1.73 18.76 -11.11
C GLY A 149 0.37 18.80 -10.40
N TYR A 150 -0.02 17.81 -9.59
CA TYR A 150 -1.30 17.86 -8.87
C TYR A 150 -1.34 19.02 -7.86
N PRO A 151 -2.50 19.69 -7.68
CA PRO A 151 -2.64 20.77 -6.72
C PRO A 151 -2.46 20.31 -5.27
N SER A 152 -1.60 20.98 -4.50
CA SER A 152 -1.34 20.66 -3.09
C SER A 152 -2.61 20.62 -2.23
N HIS A 153 -3.58 21.50 -2.50
CA HIS A 153 -4.81 21.56 -1.70
C HIS A 153 -5.70 20.33 -1.88
N TRP A 154 -5.68 19.62 -3.03
CA TRP A 154 -6.42 18.37 -3.21
C TRP A 154 -5.82 17.25 -2.35
N MET A 155 -4.49 17.15 -2.34
CA MET A 155 -3.78 16.15 -1.52
C MET A 155 -3.91 16.46 -0.03
N SER A 156 -3.85 17.73 0.35
CA SER A 156 -4.08 18.18 1.73
C SER A 156 -5.50 17.81 2.18
N GLU A 157 -6.52 18.14 1.38
CA GLU A 157 -7.89 17.75 1.67
C GLU A 157 -8.06 16.24 1.81
N ALA A 158 -7.50 15.45 0.89
CA ALA A 158 -7.57 14.00 0.93
C ALA A 158 -6.93 13.45 2.23
N LEU A 159 -5.72 13.87 2.55
CA LEU A 159 -5.02 13.45 3.77
C LEU A 159 -5.75 13.87 5.04
N LEU A 160 -6.20 15.13 5.12
CA LEU A 160 -6.89 15.66 6.30
C LEU A 160 -8.25 15.01 6.52
N ASN A 161 -8.97 14.67 5.46
CA ASN A 161 -10.23 13.92 5.57
C ASN A 161 -9.98 12.51 6.09
N SER A 162 -8.89 11.84 5.65
CA SER A 162 -8.46 10.57 6.25
C SER A 162 -8.08 10.73 7.73
N LEU A 163 -7.44 11.82 8.14
CA LEU A 163 -7.09 12.06 9.54
C LEU A 163 -8.26 12.44 10.45
N LYS A 164 -9.41 12.82 9.89
CA LYS A 164 -10.59 13.33 10.63
C LYS A 164 -11.79 12.38 10.62
N ASN A 165 -11.64 11.16 10.10
CA ASN A 165 -12.77 10.27 9.81
C ASN A 165 -13.82 10.91 8.88
N LYS A 166 -13.41 11.66 7.86
CA LYS A 166 -14.30 12.37 6.94
C LYS A 166 -14.15 11.89 5.49
N VAL A 167 -13.93 10.59 5.31
CA VAL A 167 -13.79 10.00 3.98
C VAL A 167 -15.19 9.70 3.41
N TYR A 168 -15.64 10.54 2.50
CA TYR A 168 -16.84 10.34 1.69
C TYR A 168 -16.41 9.97 0.27
N THR A 169 -16.88 8.82 -0.24
CA THR A 169 -16.45 8.33 -1.55
C THR A 169 -17.51 7.47 -2.24
N THR A 170 -17.41 7.43 -3.56
CA THR A 170 -18.19 6.54 -4.43
C THR A 170 -17.52 5.19 -4.63
N ALA A 171 -16.30 4.99 -4.10
CA ALA A 171 -15.59 3.70 -4.12
C ALA A 171 -16.20 2.68 -3.16
N ARG A 172 -15.98 1.39 -3.43
CA ARG A 172 -16.45 0.28 -2.59
C ARG A 172 -15.37 -0.77 -2.39
N PRO A 173 -15.45 -1.54 -1.29
CA PRO A 173 -14.62 -2.72 -1.11
C PRO A 173 -14.76 -3.67 -2.30
N PRO A 174 -13.67 -4.27 -2.80
CA PRO A 174 -13.76 -5.21 -3.90
C PRO A 174 -14.59 -6.43 -3.50
N ARG A 175 -15.27 -7.06 -4.46
CA ARG A 175 -16.01 -8.32 -4.25
C ARG A 175 -15.33 -9.56 -4.81
N HIS A 176 -14.28 -9.36 -5.60
CA HIS A 176 -13.45 -10.41 -6.18
C HIS A 176 -11.97 -10.03 -6.05
N SER A 177 -11.11 -11.05 -6.05
CA SER A 177 -9.65 -10.89 -6.20
C SER A 177 -9.17 -11.90 -7.28
N PRO A 178 -8.50 -11.44 -8.35
CA PRO A 178 -8.22 -10.03 -8.66
C PRO A 178 -9.48 -9.19 -8.90
N ASN A 179 -9.39 -7.90 -8.62
CA ASN A 179 -10.46 -6.93 -8.78
C ASN A 179 -10.60 -6.55 -10.26
N PRO A 180 -11.73 -6.88 -10.92
CA PRO A 180 -11.90 -6.58 -12.33
C PRO A 180 -11.82 -5.08 -12.61
N VAL A 181 -11.18 -4.71 -13.72
CA VAL A 181 -11.07 -3.31 -14.18
C VAL A 181 -12.44 -2.62 -14.24
N THR A 182 -13.47 -3.36 -14.65
CA THR A 182 -14.86 -2.87 -14.72
C THR A 182 -15.43 -2.51 -13.35
N GLU A 183 -15.11 -3.27 -12.30
CA GLU A 183 -15.52 -2.99 -10.93
C GLU A 183 -14.75 -1.79 -10.34
N VAL A 184 -13.46 -1.64 -10.64
CA VAL A 184 -12.68 -0.45 -10.24
C VAL A 184 -13.25 0.84 -10.86
N LYS A 185 -13.70 0.78 -12.13
CA LYS A 185 -14.32 1.92 -12.82
C LYS A 185 -15.68 2.30 -12.23
N ARG A 186 -16.44 1.34 -11.69
CA ARG A 186 -17.81 1.55 -11.22
C ARG A 186 -17.90 2.67 -10.19
N GLU A 187 -18.89 3.56 -10.35
CA GLU A 187 -19.24 4.56 -9.35
C GLU A 187 -20.49 4.11 -8.59
N HIS A 188 -20.45 4.23 -7.28
CA HIS A 188 -21.61 4.00 -6.42
C HIS A 188 -22.09 5.32 -5.82
N ALA A 189 -23.28 5.30 -5.20
CA ALA A 189 -23.74 6.45 -4.41
C ALA A 189 -22.67 6.86 -3.39
N GLU A 190 -22.48 8.16 -3.14
CA GLU A 190 -21.51 8.61 -2.16
C GLU A 190 -21.89 8.10 -0.77
N LYS A 191 -20.91 7.55 -0.05
CA LYS A 191 -21.08 7.11 1.34
C LYS A 191 -19.87 7.47 2.17
N HIS A 192 -20.11 7.74 3.45
CA HIS A 192 -19.06 7.79 4.45
C HIS A 192 -18.49 6.39 4.66
N LEU A 193 -17.16 6.26 4.59
CA LEU A 193 -16.44 5.05 4.94
C LEU A 193 -15.66 5.31 6.23
N CYS A 194 -15.93 4.51 7.26
CA CYS A 194 -15.26 4.63 8.54
C CYS A 194 -13.78 4.24 8.42
N ASN A 195 -12.89 5.11 8.87
CA ASN A 195 -11.46 4.85 8.95
C ASN A 195 -10.86 5.19 10.32
N LEU A 196 -11.70 5.27 11.37
CA LEU A 196 -11.27 5.47 12.77
C LEU A 196 -10.08 4.60 13.20
N PRO A 197 -10.02 3.29 12.88
CA PRO A 197 -8.92 2.44 13.33
C PRO A 197 -7.54 2.89 12.84
N PHE A 198 -7.48 3.62 11.72
CA PHE A 198 -6.24 4.01 11.06
C PHE A 198 -5.79 5.43 11.37
N ILE A 199 -6.59 6.23 12.11
CA ILE A 199 -6.28 7.64 12.35
C ILE A 199 -5.00 7.81 13.16
N GLN A 200 -4.80 7.00 14.20
CA GLN A 200 -3.61 7.09 15.06
C GLN A 200 -2.33 6.75 14.30
N GLU A 201 -2.35 5.68 13.51
CA GLU A 201 -1.24 5.32 12.62
C GLU A 201 -1.00 6.43 11.59
N MET A 202 -2.03 6.83 10.84
CA MET A 202 -1.93 7.89 9.84
C MET A 202 -1.43 9.22 10.42
N GLY A 203 -1.84 9.57 11.64
CA GLY A 203 -1.41 10.78 12.33
C GLY A 203 0.06 10.75 12.73
N THR A 204 0.51 9.61 13.24
CA THR A 204 1.92 9.36 13.56
C THR A 204 2.77 9.42 12.29
N LEU A 205 2.33 8.75 11.22
CA LEU A 205 3.00 8.79 9.92
C LEU A 205 2.99 10.20 9.32
N ALA A 206 1.88 10.95 9.41
CA ALA A 206 1.81 12.32 8.93
C ALA A 206 2.79 13.24 9.64
N ARG A 207 3.00 13.04 10.95
CA ARG A 207 4.05 13.77 11.67
C ARG A 207 5.44 13.39 11.18
N LEU A 208 5.74 12.09 11.08
CA LEU A 208 7.06 11.60 10.66
C LEU A 208 7.43 12.03 9.24
N PHE A 209 6.47 12.00 8.33
CA PHE A 209 6.65 12.34 6.93
C PHE A 209 6.26 13.79 6.60
N GLY A 210 6.01 14.62 7.62
CA GLY A 210 5.68 16.04 7.48
C GLY A 210 6.61 16.81 6.53
N PRO A 211 7.96 16.63 6.60
CA PRO A 211 8.89 17.29 5.69
C PRO A 211 8.72 16.95 4.20
N LEU A 212 8.06 15.84 3.86
CA LEU A 212 7.78 15.46 2.47
C LEU A 212 6.50 16.11 1.93
N LEU A 213 5.65 16.66 2.81
CA LEU A 213 4.34 17.14 2.42
C LEU A 213 4.46 18.51 1.73
N PRO A 214 3.77 18.71 0.58
CA PRO A 214 3.81 19.96 -0.17
C PRO A 214 2.84 21.01 0.38
N PHE A 215 2.49 20.90 1.66
CA PHE A 215 1.58 21.73 2.43
C PHE A 215 1.85 21.55 3.93
N SER A 216 1.48 22.54 4.73
CA SER A 216 1.62 22.47 6.19
C SER A 216 0.50 21.63 6.81
N LEU A 217 0.86 20.83 7.81
CA LEU A 217 -0.11 20.11 8.62
C LEU A 217 -0.70 21.04 9.70
N PRO A 218 -2.03 21.14 9.80
CA PRO A 218 -2.66 21.83 10.92
C PRO A 218 -2.45 21.06 12.22
N SER A 219 -2.52 21.76 13.36
CA SER A 219 -2.59 21.10 14.66
C SER A 219 -3.94 20.38 14.80
N LEU A 220 -3.92 19.05 14.77
CA LEU A 220 -5.11 18.22 14.91
C LEU A 220 -4.92 17.22 16.05
N PRO A 221 -5.97 16.88 16.82
CA PRO A 221 -5.90 15.86 17.86
C PRO A 221 -5.44 14.50 17.33
N GLY A 222 -5.77 14.18 16.08
CA GLY A 222 -5.37 12.92 15.44
C GLY A 222 -3.91 12.89 14.98
N ILE A 223 -3.17 14.00 15.00
CA ILE A 223 -1.75 14.05 14.60
C ILE A 223 -0.88 14.09 15.87
N SER A 224 -0.14 13.00 16.10
CA SER A 224 0.80 12.89 17.21
C SER A 224 1.79 14.05 17.25
N LYS A 225 2.14 14.52 18.46
CA LYS A 225 3.22 15.49 18.64
C LYS A 225 4.55 14.79 18.42
N GLU A 226 5.56 15.52 17.96
CA GLU A 226 6.88 14.93 17.65
C GLU A 226 7.53 14.29 18.88
N ASN A 227 7.46 14.96 20.03
CA ASN A 227 7.97 14.47 21.31
C ASN A 227 7.20 13.27 21.90
N THR A 228 6.10 12.84 21.26
CA THR A 228 5.32 11.66 21.69
C THR A 228 5.55 10.43 20.80
N ILE A 229 6.42 10.53 19.78
CA ILE A 229 6.74 9.42 18.90
C ILE A 229 8.05 8.78 19.36
N PHE A 230 7.96 7.53 19.80
CA PHE A 230 9.09 6.79 20.34
C PHE A 230 9.65 5.79 19.33
N LYS A 231 10.97 5.66 19.30
CA LYS A 231 11.68 4.64 18.51
C LYS A 231 12.20 3.56 19.44
N TYR A 232 11.72 2.33 19.23
CA TYR A 232 12.16 1.17 19.99
C TYR A 232 13.16 0.35 19.16
N LYS A 233 14.16 -0.22 19.82
CA LYS A 233 15.12 -1.18 19.23
C LYS A 233 15.18 -2.40 20.13
N PHE A 234 14.96 -3.58 19.56
CA PHE A 234 15.10 -4.85 20.25
C PHE A 234 16.12 -5.73 19.53
N HIS A 235 16.82 -6.58 20.28
CA HIS A 235 17.75 -7.57 19.74
C HIS A 235 17.13 -8.95 19.88
N LEU A 236 16.99 -9.68 18.78
CA LEU A 236 16.48 -11.04 18.79
C LEU A 236 17.65 -12.00 18.97
N THR A 237 17.97 -12.36 20.22
CA THR A 237 19.12 -13.22 20.54
C THR A 237 18.86 -14.72 20.38
N ASN A 238 17.59 -15.15 20.32
CA ASN A 238 17.20 -16.57 20.31
C ASN A 238 16.11 -16.87 19.26
N VAL A 239 16.37 -16.58 17.98
CA VAL A 239 15.45 -16.99 16.90
C VAL A 239 15.56 -18.50 16.69
N ARG A 240 14.69 -19.26 17.36
CA ARG A 240 14.54 -20.70 17.12
C ARG A 240 13.75 -20.92 15.84
N LEU A 241 14.43 -21.20 14.74
CA LEU A 241 13.80 -21.66 13.50
C LEU A 241 13.25 -23.07 13.75
N LYS A 242 12.00 -23.21 14.18
CA LYS A 242 11.30 -24.50 14.11
C LYS A 242 11.06 -24.82 12.64
N GLN A 243 11.96 -25.63 12.06
CA GLN A 243 11.92 -26.07 10.66
C GLN A 243 10.70 -26.95 10.31
N THR A 244 9.84 -27.31 11.27
CA THR A 244 8.76 -28.28 11.10
C THR A 244 7.45 -27.69 10.59
N HIS A 245 7.29 -26.37 10.51
CA HIS A 245 6.12 -25.79 9.84
C HIS A 245 6.41 -25.62 8.34
N SER A 246 5.81 -26.48 7.53
CA SER A 246 5.89 -26.48 6.06
C SER A 246 5.35 -25.21 5.41
N MET A 247 4.57 -24.41 6.13
CA MET A 247 4.12 -23.09 5.69
C MET A 247 5.02 -22.01 6.28
N ARG A 248 5.89 -21.45 5.43
CA ARG A 248 6.68 -20.23 5.71
C ARG A 248 5.73 -19.04 5.96
N MET A 249 5.19 -18.92 7.16
CA MET A 249 4.53 -17.70 7.61
C MET A 249 5.57 -16.80 8.27
N PHE A 250 6.12 -15.88 7.50
CA PHE A 250 6.95 -14.80 8.03
C PHE A 250 6.05 -13.76 8.69
N ASN A 251 5.54 -14.05 9.88
CA ASN A 251 4.82 -13.08 10.70
C ASN A 251 5.71 -12.69 11.88
N LEU A 252 6.39 -11.54 11.78
CA LEU A 252 6.79 -10.83 12.98
C LEU A 252 5.52 -10.21 13.57
N ALA A 253 4.93 -10.87 14.56
CA ALA A 253 3.82 -10.32 15.32
C ALA A 253 4.36 -9.68 16.60
N LEU A 254 4.18 -8.36 16.73
CA LEU A 254 4.31 -7.71 18.03
C LEU A 254 3.00 -7.90 18.79
N VAL A 255 3.03 -8.74 19.82
CA VAL A 255 1.90 -8.95 20.72
C VAL A 255 2.14 -8.10 21.96
N PHE A 256 1.36 -7.03 22.10
CA PHE A 256 1.29 -6.28 23.35
C PHE A 256 0.26 -6.95 24.24
N TYR A 257 0.67 -7.36 25.44
CA TYR A 257 -0.23 -7.93 26.42
C TYR A 257 -0.13 -7.16 27.73
N ASN A 258 -1.24 -7.06 28.43
CA ASN A 258 -1.25 -6.58 29.80
C ASN A 258 -0.79 -7.72 30.71
N CYS A 259 0.36 -7.55 31.37
CA CYS A 259 0.92 -8.54 32.29
C CYS A 259 -0.03 -8.91 33.43
N ASP A 260 -0.89 -7.99 33.87
CA ASP A 260 -1.82 -8.22 34.98
C ASP A 260 -2.98 -9.11 34.54
N ILE A 261 -3.50 -8.91 33.32
CA ILE A 261 -4.53 -9.78 32.72
C ILE A 261 -3.97 -11.20 32.50
N LEU A 262 -2.72 -11.31 32.04
CA LEU A 262 -2.07 -12.61 31.88
C LEU A 262 -1.87 -13.33 33.21
N LYS A 263 -1.56 -12.61 34.29
CA LYS A 263 -1.46 -13.20 35.64
C LYS A 263 -2.79 -13.71 36.16
N GLU A 264 -3.90 -13.04 35.82
CA GLU A 264 -5.25 -13.54 36.15
C GLU A 264 -5.59 -14.78 35.33
N MET A 265 -5.38 -14.76 34.01
CA MET A 265 -5.58 -15.93 33.14
C MET A 265 -4.65 -17.11 33.49
N TRP A 266 -3.47 -16.85 34.05
CA TRP A 266 -2.53 -17.87 34.54
C TRP A 266 -3.06 -18.68 35.72
N LYS A 267 -3.99 -18.13 36.52
CA LYS A 267 -4.62 -18.89 37.59
C LYS A 267 -5.57 -19.98 37.05
N ASP A 268 -6.12 -19.76 35.85
CA ASP A 268 -7.13 -20.64 35.24
C ASP A 268 -6.56 -21.62 34.20
N LEU A 269 -5.43 -21.30 33.54
CA LEU A 269 -4.83 -22.11 32.47
C LEU A 269 -3.51 -22.75 32.90
N GLY A 270 -3.61 -23.94 33.51
CA GLY A 270 -2.47 -24.75 33.94
C GLY A 270 -1.41 -25.02 32.86
N SER A 271 -0.17 -24.61 33.18
CA SER A 271 1.14 -25.23 32.91
C SER A 271 1.62 -25.65 31.51
N TYR A 272 0.88 -25.51 30.40
CA TYR A 272 1.32 -26.12 29.13
C TYR A 272 2.13 -25.26 28.14
N ILE A 273 2.15 -23.93 28.26
CA ILE A 273 2.68 -23.09 27.15
C ILE A 273 4.11 -22.54 27.37
N PHE A 274 4.65 -22.48 28.60
CA PHE A 274 5.87 -21.68 28.86
C PHE A 274 7.06 -22.33 29.61
N LYS A 275 7.26 -23.66 29.53
CA LYS A 275 8.51 -24.31 30.01
C LYS A 275 9.83 -23.78 29.41
N GLY A 276 9.77 -22.84 28.47
CA GLY A 276 10.94 -22.23 27.83
C GLY A 276 11.38 -20.86 28.38
N PHE A 277 10.60 -20.21 29.26
CA PHE A 277 10.87 -18.83 29.68
C PHE A 277 11.54 -18.67 31.06
N GLU A 278 11.58 -19.72 31.89
CA GLU A 278 12.21 -19.66 33.23
C GLU A 278 13.75 -19.79 33.22
N LYS A 279 14.40 -19.90 32.05
CA LYS A 279 15.86 -19.98 31.96
C LYS A 279 16.46 -18.78 31.25
N THR A 280 16.27 -17.58 31.79
CA THR A 280 17.21 -16.45 31.66
C THR A 280 16.75 -15.31 32.56
N THR A 281 17.17 -15.36 33.81
CA THR A 281 17.52 -14.18 34.62
C THR A 281 18.99 -14.29 34.94
#